data_AF-A0A4Q2URA7-F1
#
_entry.id   AF-A0A4Q2URA7-F1
#
_cell.length_a   1.000
_cell.length_b   1.000
_cell.length_c   1.000
_cell.angle_alpha   90.00
_cell.angle_beta   90.00
_cell.angle_gamma   90.00
#
_symmetry.space_group_name_H-M   'P 1'
#
loop_
_entity.id
_entity.type
_entity.pdbx_description
1 polymer ?
#
loop_
_entity_poly.entity_id
_entity_poly.type
_entity_poly.pdbx_seq_one_letter_code
_entity_poly.pdbx_strand_id
1 'polypeptide(L)'
;MTGYIKGTPPPALLNISLSTGPMCRSLRDMDLFMKCVLSAKPHLLDPNVVPSPWTGLGTLLNRRLKVGIISNDGFIEPQPPVKRAVSWVKSALSNSKLASLGEVKDFKVFGATEAWNQVLRLYSPDGGQLTKKGIASSGEPVHPLTEWILKDAEPFGMRTALDLTLLHKQRDD
;
A
#
# COMPACT_ATOMS: atom_id res chain seq x y z
N MET A 1 -20.86 -13.18 11.81
CA MET A 1 -19.94 -13.04 10.67
C MET A 1 -18.64 -12.46 11.23
N THR A 2 -17.77 -13.29 11.79
CA THR A 2 -16.46 -12.87 12.30
C THR A 2 -15.49 -12.92 11.13
N GLY A 3 -15.18 -11.75 10.55
CA GLY A 3 -14.10 -11.62 9.56
C GLY A 3 -12.74 -12.01 10.18
N TYR A 4 -11.69 -12.02 9.36
CA TYR A 4 -10.35 -12.44 9.79
C TYR A 4 -9.71 -11.51 10.85
N ILE A 5 -10.28 -10.32 11.07
CA ILE A 5 -9.85 -9.38 12.10
C ILE A 5 -10.63 -9.67 13.39
N LYS A 6 -9.96 -10.27 14.38
CA LYS A 6 -10.49 -10.41 15.74
C LYS A 6 -10.17 -9.14 16.54
N GLY A 7 -11.20 -8.48 17.08
CA GLY A 7 -11.07 -7.26 17.90
C GLY A 7 -11.67 -6.02 17.23
N THR A 8 -11.60 -4.88 17.91
CA THR A 8 -12.02 -3.59 17.34
C THR A 8 -11.08 -3.26 16.17
N PRO A 9 -11.59 -3.09 14.94
CA PRO A 9 -10.74 -2.76 13.81
C PRO A 9 -10.05 -1.41 14.06
N PRO A 10 -8.79 -1.25 13.64
CA PRO A 10 -8.11 0.03 13.75
C PRO A 10 -8.92 1.08 12.96
N PRO A 11 -9.18 2.27 13.51
CA PRO A 11 -9.98 3.30 12.85
C PRO A 11 -9.50 3.65 11.43
N ALA A 12 -8.20 3.46 11.17
CA ALA A 12 -7.55 3.62 9.87
C ALA A 12 -8.22 2.84 8.74
N LEU A 13 -8.77 1.65 9.04
CA LEU A 13 -9.23 0.69 8.03
C LEU A 13 -10.36 1.23 7.14
N LEU A 14 -11.16 2.17 7.67
CA LEU A 14 -12.23 2.82 6.91
C LEU A 14 -11.70 3.74 5.81
N ASN A 15 -10.48 4.26 5.97
CA ASN A 15 -9.89 5.24 5.06
C ASN A 15 -8.77 4.63 4.20
N ILE A 16 -8.01 3.70 4.78
CA ILE A 16 -6.86 3.03 4.17
C ILE A 16 -7.02 1.52 4.38
N SER A 17 -7.39 0.82 3.31
CA SER A 17 -7.62 -0.62 3.35
C SER A 17 -6.33 -1.38 3.64
N LEU A 18 -6.43 -2.37 4.54
CA LEU A 18 -5.34 -3.31 4.78
C LEU A 18 -5.29 -4.34 3.64
N SER A 19 -4.08 -4.73 3.26
CA SER A 19 -3.85 -5.84 2.34
C SER A 19 -2.78 -6.75 2.93
N THR A 20 -2.95 -8.05 2.76
CA THR A 20 -1.98 -9.06 3.20
C THR A 20 -1.48 -9.83 1.99
N GLY A 21 -0.21 -10.24 2.02
CA GLY A 21 0.41 -10.97 0.93
C GLY A 21 1.63 -11.74 1.40
N PRO A 22 2.03 -12.80 0.68
CA PRO A 22 3.16 -13.62 1.07
C PRO A 22 4.50 -12.91 0.79
N MET A 23 5.45 -13.06 1.70
CA MET A 23 6.87 -12.80 1.42
C MET A 23 7.54 -14.13 1.06
N CYS A 24 8.08 -14.24 -0.15
CA CYS A 24 8.60 -15.49 -0.70
C CYS A 24 9.98 -15.30 -1.34
N ARG A 25 10.70 -16.42 -1.55
CA ARG A 25 12.03 -16.45 -2.19
C ARG A 25 11.96 -16.55 -3.72
N SER A 26 10.80 -16.94 -4.26
CA SER A 26 10.59 -17.08 -5.69
C SER A 26 9.16 -16.75 -6.08
N LEU A 27 8.96 -16.37 -7.35
CA LEU A 27 7.61 -16.15 -7.89
C LEU A 27 6.77 -17.44 -7.90
N ARG A 28 7.41 -18.61 -7.99
CA ARG A 28 6.73 -19.91 -7.95
C ARG A 28 6.10 -20.15 -6.57
N ASP A 29 6.80 -19.82 -5.50
CA ASP A 29 6.29 -20.01 -4.14
C ASP A 29 5.14 -19.02 -3.84
N MET A 30 5.26 -17.78 -4.34
CA MET A 30 4.17 -16.79 -4.30
C MET A 30 2.94 -17.30 -5.07
N ASP A 31 3.13 -17.82 -6.28
CA ASP A 31 2.05 -18.38 -7.10
C ASP A 31 1.35 -19.56 -6.41
N LEU A 32 2.13 -20.47 -5.82
CA LEU A 32 1.60 -21.59 -5.03
C LEU A 32 0.78 -21.11 -3.84
N PHE A 33 1.32 -20.19 -3.04
CA PHE A 33 0.63 -19.65 -1.87
C PHE A 33 -0.71 -19.01 -2.26
N MET A 34 -0.69 -18.12 -3.27
CA MET A 34 -1.89 -17.43 -3.73
C MET A 34 -2.95 -18.41 -4.28
N LYS A 35 -2.52 -19.45 -5.03
CA LYS A 35 -3.42 -20.53 -5.47
C LYS A 35 -4.05 -21.26 -4.30
N CYS A 36 -3.27 -21.65 -3.29
CA CYS A 36 -3.78 -22.35 -2.11
C CYS A 36 -4.82 -21.50 -1.35
N VAL A 37 -4.48 -20.24 -1.06
CA VAL A 37 -5.37 -19.33 -0.31
C VAL A 37 -6.67 -19.08 -1.06
N LEU A 38 -6.60 -18.77 -2.35
CA LEU A 38 -7.79 -18.42 -3.13
C LEU A 38 -8.65 -19.65 -3.47
N SER A 39 -8.06 -20.85 -3.52
CA SER A 39 -8.82 -22.11 -3.68
C SER A 39 -9.72 -22.42 -2.48
N ALA A 40 -9.38 -21.91 -1.29
CA ALA A 40 -10.23 -22.01 -0.10
C ALA A 40 -11.46 -21.07 -0.14
N LYS A 41 -11.61 -20.26 -1.20
CA LYS A 41 -12.73 -19.32 -1.41
C LYS A 41 -12.97 -18.39 -0.20
N PRO A 42 -11.96 -17.62 0.24
CA PRO A 42 -12.06 -16.76 1.43
C PRO A 42 -13.18 -15.72 1.36
N HIS A 43 -13.60 -15.33 0.15
CA HIS A 43 -14.73 -14.45 -0.11
C HIS A 43 -16.07 -14.98 0.41
N LEU A 44 -16.20 -16.29 0.66
CA LEU A 44 -17.39 -16.87 1.30
C LEU A 44 -17.45 -16.61 2.82
N LEU A 45 -16.32 -16.26 3.42
CA LEU A 45 -16.19 -15.97 4.86
C LEU A 45 -16.05 -14.47 5.13
N ASP A 46 -15.36 -13.74 4.25
CA ASP A 46 -15.11 -12.31 4.38
C ASP A 46 -15.62 -11.55 3.15
N PRO A 47 -16.67 -10.71 3.29
CA PRO A 47 -17.24 -9.98 2.17
C PRO A 47 -16.32 -8.88 1.60
N ASN A 48 -15.24 -8.53 2.30
CA ASN A 48 -14.26 -7.57 1.79
C ASN A 48 -13.32 -8.19 0.75
N VAL A 49 -13.32 -9.52 0.60
CA VAL A 49 -12.46 -10.21 -0.37
C VAL A 49 -13.19 -10.35 -1.70
N VAL A 50 -12.64 -9.71 -2.74
CA VAL A 50 -13.17 -9.82 -4.10
C VAL A 50 -12.89 -11.23 -4.65
N PRO A 51 -13.90 -11.96 -5.17
CA PRO A 51 -13.73 -13.30 -5.74
C PRO A 51 -13.08 -13.26 -7.12
N SER A 52 -11.81 -12.85 -7.19
CA SER A 52 -11.05 -12.79 -8.43
C SER A 52 -10.32 -14.11 -8.74
N PRO A 53 -10.38 -14.63 -9.97
CA PRO A 53 -9.63 -15.81 -10.35
C PRO A 53 -8.12 -15.50 -10.39
N TRP A 54 -7.32 -16.37 -9.77
CA TRP A 54 -5.87 -16.23 -9.78
C TRP A 54 -5.24 -16.92 -11.00
N THR A 55 -4.73 -16.13 -11.93
CA THR A 55 -3.99 -16.62 -13.11
C THR A 55 -2.48 -16.71 -12.87
N GLY A 56 -1.95 -15.92 -11.93
CA GLY A 56 -0.57 -16.01 -11.46
C GLY A 56 0.48 -16.04 -12.59
N LEU A 57 1.41 -16.99 -12.51
CA LEU A 57 2.44 -17.20 -13.54
C LEU A 57 1.91 -17.70 -14.89
N GLY A 58 0.66 -18.19 -14.94
CA GLY A 58 -0.01 -18.59 -16.17
C GLY A 58 -0.69 -17.43 -16.91
N THR A 59 -0.54 -16.18 -16.43
CA THR A 59 -1.14 -15.01 -17.07
C THR A 59 -0.56 -14.79 -18.45
N LEU A 60 -1.39 -14.95 -19.49
CA LEU A 60 -0.98 -14.74 -20.87
C LEU A 60 -0.88 -13.25 -21.20
N LEU A 61 0.26 -12.85 -21.77
CA LEU A 61 0.49 -11.49 -22.27
C LEU A 61 0.04 -11.41 -23.74
N ASN A 62 -1.26 -11.20 -23.95
CA ASN A 62 -1.84 -11.09 -25.30
C ASN A 62 -1.59 -9.73 -25.97
N ARG A 63 -0.86 -8.82 -25.30
CA ARG A 63 -0.53 -7.48 -25.79
C ARG A 63 0.84 -7.04 -25.31
N ARG A 64 1.48 -6.15 -26.05
CA ARG A 64 2.69 -5.46 -25.59
C ARG A 64 2.36 -4.64 -24.34
N LEU A 65 3.20 -4.76 -23.32
CA LEU A 65 3.06 -4.01 -22.07
C LEU A 65 3.54 -2.57 -22.23
N LYS A 66 2.95 -1.65 -21.49
CA LYS A 66 3.45 -0.29 -21.32
C LYS A 66 3.83 -0.11 -19.86
N VAL A 67 5.13 -0.04 -19.58
CA VAL A 67 5.67 -0.01 -18.22
C VAL A 67 6.10 1.42 -17.89
N GLY A 68 5.41 2.03 -16.94
CA GLY A 68 5.78 3.34 -16.38
C GLY A 68 6.89 3.19 -15.34
N ILE A 69 7.94 4.00 -15.45
CA ILE A 69 9.04 4.06 -14.47
C ILE A 69 9.00 5.40 -13.75
N ILE A 70 8.87 5.35 -12.43
CA ILE A 70 8.99 6.52 -11.55
C ILE A 70 10.44 6.57 -11.07
N SER A 71 11.19 7.57 -11.55
CA SER A 71 12.58 7.77 -11.10
C SER A 71 12.65 8.68 -9.86
N ASN A 72 11.68 9.58 -9.71
CA ASN A 72 11.51 10.49 -8.59
C ASN A 72 10.04 10.94 -8.59
N ASP A 73 9.41 10.99 -7.43
CA ASP A 73 8.02 11.44 -7.25
C ASP A 73 7.90 12.97 -7.07
N GLY A 74 9.03 13.68 -6.99
CA GLY A 74 9.11 15.12 -6.76
C GLY A 74 9.02 15.52 -5.29
N PHE A 75 8.93 14.57 -4.38
CA PHE A 75 8.77 14.80 -2.94
C PHE A 75 9.93 14.20 -2.14
N ILE A 76 10.18 12.89 -2.27
CA ILE A 76 11.23 12.20 -1.53
C ILE A 76 12.40 11.92 -2.46
N GLU A 77 13.55 12.52 -2.15
CA GLU A 77 14.76 12.28 -2.91
C GLU A 77 15.29 10.86 -2.69
N PRO A 78 15.32 9.99 -3.72
CA PRO A 78 15.77 8.62 -3.54
C PRO A 78 17.28 8.55 -3.29
N GLN A 79 17.70 7.67 -2.39
CA GLN A 79 19.11 7.44 -2.11
C GLN A 79 19.86 6.97 -3.38
N PRO A 80 21.16 7.31 -3.55
CA PRO A 80 21.94 6.90 -4.72
C PRO A 80 21.84 5.42 -5.13
N PRO A 81 21.85 4.42 -4.21
CA PRO A 81 21.64 3.02 -4.59
C PRO A 81 20.26 2.73 -5.19
N VAL A 82 19.20 3.42 -4.72
CA VAL A 82 17.84 3.27 -5.25
C VAL A 82 17.77 3.82 -6.68
N LYS A 83 18.31 5.02 -6.91
CA LYS A 83 18.41 5.61 -8.25
C LYS A 83 19.15 4.71 -9.23
N ARG A 84 20.26 4.12 -8.78
CA ARG A 84 21.03 3.16 -9.58
C ARG A 84 20.20 1.93 -9.94
N ALA A 85 19.46 1.37 -8.98
CA ALA A 85 18.61 0.20 -9.21
C ALA A 85 17.48 0.52 -10.21
N VAL A 86 16.79 1.65 -10.06
CA VAL A 86 15.73 2.08 -10.98
C VAL A 86 16.27 2.29 -12.40
N SER A 87 17.42 2.95 -12.53
CA SER A 87 18.09 3.14 -13.83
C SER A 87 18.47 1.80 -14.46
N TRP A 88 19.04 0.88 -13.68
CA TRP A 88 19.36 -0.47 -14.16
C TRP A 88 18.12 -1.22 -14.67
N VAL A 89 16.99 -1.17 -13.95
CA VAL A 89 15.72 -1.78 -14.40
C VAL A 89 15.24 -1.14 -15.71
N LYS A 90 15.27 0.20 -15.82
CA LYS A 90 14.88 0.92 -17.06
C LYS A 90 15.73 0.47 -18.25
N SER A 91 17.05 0.35 -18.07
CA SER A 91 17.97 -0.13 -19.11
C SER A 91 17.74 -1.60 -19.47
N ALA A 92 17.52 -2.46 -18.48
CA ALA A 92 17.26 -3.88 -18.70
C ALA A 92 15.97 -4.11 -19.50
N LEU A 93 14.89 -3.41 -19.15
CA LEU A 93 13.60 -3.49 -19.85
C LEU A 93 13.66 -2.90 -21.27
N SER A 94 14.56 -1.93 -21.51
CA SER A 94 14.75 -1.32 -22.83
C SER A 94 15.69 -2.12 -23.74
N ASN A 95 16.33 -3.17 -23.24
CA ASN A 95 17.23 -4.02 -24.01
C ASN A 95 16.44 -4.87 -25.03
N SER A 96 17.02 -5.15 -26.22
CA SER A 96 16.35 -5.83 -27.35
C SER A 96 15.67 -7.15 -26.98
N LYS A 97 16.20 -7.90 -26.01
CA LYS A 97 15.59 -9.17 -25.56
C LYS A 97 14.25 -9.00 -24.83
N LEU A 98 14.06 -7.90 -24.09
CA LEU A 98 12.85 -7.62 -23.33
C LEU A 98 11.97 -6.55 -23.99
N ALA A 99 12.53 -5.74 -24.90
CA ALA A 99 11.82 -4.74 -25.67
C ALA A 99 10.71 -5.34 -26.55
N SER A 100 10.81 -6.62 -26.93
CA SER A 100 9.72 -7.33 -27.61
C SER A 100 8.46 -7.46 -26.75
N LEU A 101 8.61 -7.54 -25.42
CA LEU A 101 7.51 -7.70 -24.46
C LEU A 101 6.72 -6.41 -24.21
N GLY A 102 7.32 -5.24 -24.44
CA GLY A 102 6.66 -3.96 -24.15
C GLY A 102 7.48 -2.71 -24.45
N GLU A 103 6.88 -1.56 -24.15
CA GLU A 103 7.54 -0.26 -24.14
C GLU A 103 7.71 0.26 -22.72
N VAL A 104 8.83 0.95 -22.46
CA VAL A 104 9.12 1.62 -21.19
C VAL A 104 8.87 3.11 -21.38
N LYS A 105 8.18 3.74 -20.42
CA LYS A 105 7.95 5.18 -20.40
C LYS A 105 8.30 5.75 -19.05
N ASP A 106 8.79 6.98 -19.05
CA ASP A 106 8.86 7.76 -17.81
C ASP A 106 7.44 8.08 -17.34
N PHE A 107 7.19 7.83 -16.06
CA PHE A 107 5.92 8.13 -15.41
C PHE A 107 6.16 9.16 -14.33
N LYS A 108 5.57 10.34 -14.53
CA LYS A 108 5.61 11.43 -13.54
C LYS A 108 4.40 11.26 -12.62
N VAL A 109 4.69 11.10 -11.33
CA VAL A 109 3.65 11.11 -10.28
C VAL A 109 3.19 12.55 -10.06
N PHE A 110 1.89 12.73 -9.85
CA PHE A 110 1.30 14.00 -9.48
C PHE A 110 0.83 13.94 -8.03
N GLY A 111 1.03 15.03 -7.28
CA GLY A 111 0.47 15.18 -5.94
C GLY A 111 1.11 14.31 -4.85
N ALA A 112 2.37 13.90 -4.99
CA ALA A 112 3.01 12.98 -4.03
C ALA A 112 3.07 13.57 -2.60
N THR A 113 3.43 14.85 -2.47
CA THR A 113 3.47 15.56 -1.19
C THR A 113 2.08 15.67 -0.57
N GLU A 114 1.08 16.04 -1.37
CA GLU A 114 -0.31 16.19 -0.96
C GLU A 114 -0.88 14.84 -0.50
N ALA A 115 -0.65 13.78 -1.28
CA ALA A 115 -1.05 12.41 -0.94
C ALA A 115 -0.40 11.94 0.36
N TRP A 116 0.89 12.21 0.57
CA TRP A 116 1.59 11.89 1.82
C TRP A 116 0.94 12.59 3.03
N ASN A 117 0.70 13.89 2.92
CA ASN A 117 0.10 14.69 3.99
C ASN A 117 -1.34 14.24 4.31
N GLN A 118 -2.11 13.81 3.31
CA GLN A 118 -3.45 13.26 3.50
C GLN A 118 -3.40 11.88 4.16
N VAL A 119 -2.53 10.98 3.68
CA VAL A 119 -2.38 9.61 4.21
C VAL A 119 -2.06 9.62 5.69
N LEU A 120 -1.15 10.48 6.17
CA LEU A 120 -0.81 10.57 7.60
C LEU A 120 -2.04 10.84 8.49
N ARG A 121 -2.97 11.66 8.00
CA ARG A 121 -4.21 12.01 8.72
C ARG A 121 -5.27 10.92 8.60
N LEU A 122 -5.42 10.33 7.42
CA LEU A 122 -6.38 9.26 7.16
C LEU A 122 -6.01 7.94 7.86
N TYR A 123 -4.70 7.71 8.08
CA TYR A 123 -4.20 6.55 8.82
C TYR A 123 -4.45 6.66 10.32
N SER A 124 -4.52 7.87 10.88
CA SER A 124 -4.72 8.10 12.31
C SER A 124 -5.90 9.05 12.56
N PRO A 125 -7.15 8.64 12.25
CA PRO A 125 -8.31 9.52 12.38
C PRO A 125 -8.65 9.83 13.85
N ASP A 126 -8.04 9.13 14.80
CA ASP A 126 -8.12 9.37 16.24
C ASP A 126 -6.97 10.25 16.78
N GLY A 127 -6.11 10.77 15.90
CA GLY A 127 -4.90 11.49 16.27
C GLY A 127 -3.84 10.59 16.92
N GLY A 128 -3.90 9.27 16.72
CA GLY A 128 -2.95 8.30 17.28
C GLY A 128 -3.22 7.92 18.74
N GLN A 129 -4.32 8.37 19.33
CA GLN A 129 -4.63 8.14 20.75
C GLN A 129 -4.79 6.67 21.11
N LEU A 130 -5.48 5.88 20.29
CA LEU A 130 -5.70 4.46 20.52
C LEU A 130 -4.40 3.68 20.38
N THR A 131 -3.57 4.01 19.39
CA THR A 131 -2.24 3.41 19.23
C THR A 131 -1.37 3.69 20.46
N LYS A 132 -1.27 4.96 20.90
CA LYS A 132 -0.50 5.33 22.09
C LYS A 132 -1.03 4.65 23.36
N LYS A 133 -2.35 4.60 23.55
CA LYS A 133 -2.98 3.90 24.68
C LYS A 133 -2.69 2.40 24.65
N GLY A 134 -2.70 1.79 23.47
CA GLY A 134 -2.36 0.37 23.27
C GLY A 134 -0.90 0.05 23.59
N ILE A 135 0.03 0.94 23.23
CA ILE A 135 1.45 0.80 23.61
C ILE A 135 1.60 0.99 25.12
N ALA A 136 1.00 2.04 25.70
CA ALA A 136 1.12 2.30 27.13
C ALA A 136 0.51 1.19 28.01
N SER A 137 -0.54 0.50 27.54
CA SER A 137 -1.19 -0.57 28.30
C SER A 137 -0.34 -1.84 28.43
N SER A 138 0.66 -2.04 27.57
CA SER A 138 1.65 -3.12 27.72
C SER A 138 2.79 -2.75 28.68
N GLY A 139 2.89 -1.48 29.10
CA GLY A 139 4.00 -0.95 29.87
C GLY A 139 5.23 -0.59 29.02
N GLU A 140 5.14 -0.67 27.70
CA GLU A 140 6.21 -0.27 26.79
C GLU A 140 6.22 1.25 26.55
N PRO A 141 7.40 1.86 26.30
CA PRO A 141 7.48 3.27 25.93
C PRO A 141 7.06 3.48 24.48
N VAL A 142 6.54 4.67 24.18
CA VAL A 142 6.40 5.12 22.79
C VAL A 142 7.79 5.50 22.26
N HIS A 143 8.19 4.94 21.12
CA HIS A 143 9.49 5.21 20.52
C HIS A 143 9.48 6.45 19.61
N PRO A 144 10.64 7.12 19.39
CA PRO A 144 10.71 8.36 18.61
C PRO A 144 10.14 8.26 17.19
N LEU A 145 10.25 7.11 16.52
CA LEU A 145 9.68 6.92 15.19
C LEU A 145 8.14 6.92 15.21
N THR A 146 7.54 6.40 16.28
CA THR A 146 6.09 6.42 16.49
C THR A 146 5.61 7.84 16.82
N GLU A 147 6.36 8.60 17.61
CA GLU A 147 6.05 10.02 17.85
C GLU A 147 6.14 10.82 16.56
N TRP A 148 7.19 10.59 15.77
CA TRP A 148 7.41 11.31 14.51
C TRP A 148 6.30 11.08 13.50
N ILE A 149 5.78 9.85 13.38
CA ILE A 149 4.74 9.55 12.40
C ILE A 149 3.35 10.04 12.84
N LEU A 150 3.10 10.14 14.16
CA LEU A 150 1.81 10.57 14.69
C LEU A 150 1.66 12.09 14.83
N LYS A 151 2.77 12.83 14.87
CA LYS A 151 2.79 14.29 15.09
C LYS A 151 1.86 15.09 14.17
N ASP A 152 1.63 14.62 12.94
CA ASP A 152 0.84 15.34 11.94
C ASP A 152 -0.67 15.10 12.10
N ALA A 153 -1.04 14.01 12.78
CA ALA A 153 -2.43 13.69 13.11
C ALA A 153 -2.82 14.16 14.52
N GLU A 154 -1.86 14.17 15.46
CA GLU A 154 -2.07 14.51 16.87
C GLU A 154 -2.83 15.82 17.14
N PRO A 155 -2.49 16.97 16.49
CA PRO A 155 -3.18 18.24 16.73
C PRO A 155 -4.67 18.21 16.42
N PHE A 156 -5.12 17.24 15.62
CA PHE A 156 -6.50 17.13 15.20
C PHE A 156 -7.34 16.20 16.09
N GLY A 157 -6.71 15.37 16.92
CA GLY A 157 -7.40 14.43 17.80
C GLY A 157 -8.39 13.51 17.06
N MET A 158 -9.47 13.14 17.75
CA MET A 158 -10.53 12.30 17.20
C MET A 158 -11.38 13.05 16.17
N ARG A 159 -11.38 12.56 14.94
CA ARG A 159 -12.14 13.09 13.81
C ARG A 159 -13.54 12.49 13.74
N THR A 160 -14.49 13.31 13.29
CA THR A 160 -15.85 12.87 12.99
C THR A 160 -15.94 12.24 11.60
N ALA A 161 -17.03 11.53 11.33
CA ALA A 161 -17.30 11.01 9.98
C ALA A 161 -17.37 12.13 8.92
N LEU A 162 -17.86 13.32 9.28
CA LEU A 162 -17.90 14.47 8.39
C LEU A 162 -16.49 14.96 8.04
N ASP A 163 -15.61 15.08 9.03
CA ASP A 163 -14.20 15.47 8.80
C ASP A 163 -13.50 14.51 7.82
N LEU A 164 -13.71 13.21 8.00
CA LEU A 164 -13.13 12.18 7.12
C LEU A 164 -13.73 12.24 5.71
N THR A 165 -15.04 12.49 5.59
CA THR A 165 -15.70 12.64 4.29
C THR A 165 -15.16 13.85 3.53
N LEU A 166 -14.88 14.96 4.22
CA LEU A 166 -14.26 16.14 3.60
C LEU A 166 -12.83 15.86 3.14
N LEU A 167 -12.05 15.08 3.90
CA LEU A 167 -10.72 14.64 3.48
C LEU A 167 -10.77 13.68 2.29
N HIS A 168 -11.75 12.76 2.24
CA HIS A 168 -11.96 11.90 1.08
C HIS A 168 -12.30 12.71 -0.17
N LYS A 169 -13.18 13.71 -0.03
CA LYS A 169 -13.48 14.63 -1.14
C LYS A 169 -12.21 15.30 -1.67
N GLN A 170 -11.34 15.81 -0.79
CA GLN A 170 -10.07 16.42 -1.20
C GLN A 170 -9.07 15.46 -1.85
N ARG A 171 -9.20 14.15 -1.62
CA ARG A 171 -8.36 13.11 -2.24
C ARG A 171 -8.90 12.73 -3.62
N ASP A 172 -10.22 12.72 -3.75
CA ASP A 172 -10.93 12.22 -4.93
C ASP A 172 -11.18 13.32 -5.98
N ASP A 173 -11.14 14.60 -5.59
CA ASP A 173 -11.13 15.78 -6.46
C ASP A 173 -9.74 16.03 -7.09
#